data_AF-A0A3D4QSQ1-F1
#
_entry.id   AF-A0A3D4QSQ1-F1
#
_cell.length_a   1.000
_cell.length_b   1.000
_cell.length_c   1.000
_cell.angle_alpha   90.00
_cell.angle_beta   90.00
_cell.angle_gamma   90.00
#
_symmetry.space_group_name_H-M   'P 1'
#
loop_
_entity.id
_entity.type
_entity.pdbx_description
1 polymer ?
#
loop_
_entity_poly.entity_id
_entity_poly.type
_entity_poly.pdbx_seq_one_letter_code
_entity_poly.pdbx_strand_id
1 'polypeptide(L)'
;MKCKCCSKVITGRTCSNCGFINIAVLDDAAEKNEMTRIDEHRKKIISAITEFSIDAYIYKWNSSMDKLEERGREKAVIANGMECHNKIIWSIKSFGQNLDEKYTKRPVEIKYLSKGKEKSFTAELKTVKCFDFWKLGLEIHDDFTVTVYLGNENNHSKAGPFSLELN
;
A
#
# COMPACT_ATOMS: atom_id res chain seq x y z
N MET A 1 15.32 21.38 -1.85
CA MET A 1 15.95 20.20 -2.51
C MET A 1 15.07 18.96 -2.28
N LYS A 2 15.28 17.86 -3.01
CA LYS A 2 14.57 16.58 -2.74
C LYS A 2 15.41 15.67 -1.84
N CYS A 3 14.76 14.90 -0.97
CA CYS A 3 15.41 13.82 -0.23
C CYS A 3 15.88 12.74 -1.21
N LYS A 4 17.13 12.28 -1.09
CA LYS A 4 17.68 11.22 -1.95
C LYS A 4 17.02 9.85 -1.72
N CYS A 5 16.40 9.66 -0.55
CA CYS A 5 15.76 8.40 -0.18
C CYS A 5 14.27 8.34 -0.56
N CYS A 6 13.48 9.36 -0.22
CA CYS A 6 12.00 9.36 -0.42
C CYS A 6 11.49 10.37 -1.44
N SER A 7 12.37 11.10 -2.13
CA SER A 7 12.01 12.14 -3.12
C SER A 7 11.16 13.33 -2.62
N LYS A 8 10.70 13.35 -1.36
CA LYS A 8 9.97 14.50 -0.79
C LYS A 8 10.85 15.74 -0.73
N VAL A 9 10.21 16.90 -0.88
CA VAL A 9 10.87 18.21 -0.74
C VAL A 9 11.29 18.40 0.72
N ILE A 10 12.53 18.83 0.93
CA ILE A 10 13.09 19.09 2.26
C ILE A 10 13.73 20.48 2.35
N THR A 11 13.64 21.05 3.54
CA THR A 11 14.35 22.26 3.98
C THR A 11 15.46 21.83 4.94
N GLY A 12 16.73 21.95 4.53
CA GLY A 12 17.88 21.47 5.29
C GLY A 12 18.36 20.08 4.85
N ARG A 13 19.17 19.43 5.71
CA ARG A 13 19.84 18.16 5.37
C ARG A 13 19.02 16.93 5.75
N THR A 14 18.25 16.98 6.83
CA THR A 14 17.48 15.82 7.33
C THR A 14 16.05 15.85 6.79
N CYS A 15 15.60 14.75 6.21
CA CYS A 15 14.22 14.61 5.75
C CYS A 15 13.27 14.40 6.93
N SER A 16 12.27 15.27 7.09
CA SER A 16 11.23 15.13 8.12
C SER A 16 10.28 13.95 7.90
N ASN A 17 10.23 13.38 6.69
CA ASN A 17 9.37 12.24 6.39
C ASN A 17 10.03 10.90 6.70
N CYS A 18 11.26 10.69 6.22
CA CYS A 18 11.96 9.41 6.36
C CYS A 18 13.14 9.45 7.34
N GLY A 19 13.55 10.62 7.83
CA GLY A 19 14.71 10.80 8.71
C GLY A 19 16.07 10.68 8.03
N PHE A 20 16.13 10.48 6.71
CA PHE A 20 17.39 10.37 5.98
C PHE A 20 18.14 11.70 5.95
N ILE A 21 19.46 11.68 6.13
CA ILE A 21 20.32 12.86 6.08
C ILE A 21 20.98 12.92 4.70
N ASN A 22 20.55 13.87 3.87
CA ASN A 22 21.17 14.15 2.59
C ASN A 22 22.58 14.72 2.80
N ILE A 23 23.59 14.05 2.25
CA ILE A 23 24.96 14.57 2.17
C ILE A 23 25.35 14.90 0.73
N ALA A 24 26.24 15.88 0.59
CA ALA A 24 26.92 16.15 -0.67
C ALA A 24 27.97 15.06 -0.90
N VAL A 25 28.13 14.66 -2.16
CA VAL A 25 29.06 13.63 -2.61
C VAL A 25 29.98 14.30 -3.63
N LEU A 26 31.29 14.03 -3.54
CA LEU A 26 32.31 14.76 -4.30
C LEU A 26 33.06 13.87 -5.32
N ASP A 27 32.83 12.56 -5.32
CA ASP A 27 33.44 11.58 -6.24
C ASP A 27 32.57 10.32 -6.40
N ASP A 28 32.89 9.51 -7.42
CA ASP A 28 32.14 8.31 -7.80
C ASP A 28 32.15 7.21 -6.73
N ALA A 29 33.25 7.08 -5.98
CA ALA A 29 33.37 6.07 -4.92
C ALA A 29 32.44 6.42 -3.75
N ALA A 30 32.39 7.70 -3.38
CA ALA A 30 31.46 8.22 -2.41
C ALA A 30 30.00 8.14 -2.89
N GLU A 31 29.74 8.27 -4.20
CA GLU A 31 28.39 8.11 -4.76
C GLU A 31 27.87 6.67 -4.58
N LYS A 32 28.72 5.69 -4.90
CA LYS A 32 28.38 4.27 -4.68
C LYS A 32 28.07 3.98 -3.21
N ASN A 33 28.86 4.52 -2.28
CA ASN A 33 28.62 4.35 -0.84
C ASN A 33 27.33 5.04 -0.38
N GLU A 34 27.02 6.21 -0.94
CA GLU A 34 25.77 6.90 -0.63
C GLU A 34 24.54 6.14 -1.13
N MET A 35 24.61 5.52 -2.31
CA MET A 35 23.55 4.64 -2.82
C MET A 35 23.29 3.46 -1.88
N THR A 36 24.35 2.81 -1.38
CA THR A 36 24.21 1.74 -0.37
C THR A 36 23.54 2.25 0.91
N ARG A 37 23.94 3.43 1.43
CA ARG A 37 23.30 4.03 2.62
C ARG A 37 21.82 4.34 2.40
N ILE A 38 21.47 4.82 1.20
CA ILE A 38 20.08 5.09 0.82
C ILE A 38 19.27 3.80 0.86
N ASP A 39 19.79 2.72 0.27
CA ASP A 39 19.13 1.43 0.20
C ASP A 39 18.98 0.77 1.58
N GLU A 40 20.00 0.83 2.42
CA GLU A 40 19.95 0.33 3.80
C GLU A 40 18.90 1.09 4.62
N HIS A 41 18.87 2.42 4.51
CA HIS A 41 17.89 3.25 5.20
C HIS A 41 16.47 2.97 4.71
N ARG A 42 16.31 2.77 3.40
CA ARG A 42 15.02 2.39 2.79
C ARG A 42 14.54 1.05 3.34
N LYS A 43 15.37 0.01 3.29
CA LYS A 43 15.05 -1.32 3.83
C LYS A 43 14.67 -1.24 5.31
N LYS A 44 15.40 -0.46 6.11
CA LYS A 44 15.06 -0.24 7.52
C LYS A 44 13.67 0.35 7.70
N ILE A 45 13.30 1.37 6.93
CA ILE A 45 11.96 1.97 7.03
C ILE A 45 10.87 1.00 6.55
N ILE A 46 11.07 0.36 5.41
CA ILE A 46 10.10 -0.60 4.86
C ILE A 46 9.88 -1.77 5.83
N SER A 47 10.94 -2.28 6.45
CA SER A 47 10.86 -3.33 7.47
C SER A 47 10.10 -2.91 8.73
N ALA A 48 10.01 -1.61 9.02
CA ALA A 48 9.24 -1.09 10.14
C ALA A 48 7.73 -1.03 9.84
N ILE A 49 7.33 -1.23 8.57
CA ILE A 49 5.94 -1.42 8.17
C ILE A 49 5.61 -2.90 8.27
N THR A 50 5.09 -3.31 9.41
CA THR A 50 4.90 -4.72 9.74
C THR A 50 3.63 -5.30 9.15
N GLU A 51 2.71 -4.45 8.70
CA GLU A 51 1.40 -4.90 8.23
C GLU A 51 0.72 -3.83 7.38
N PHE A 52 0.10 -4.27 6.28
CA PHE A 52 -1.00 -3.61 5.58
C PHE A 52 -2.26 -4.47 5.69
N SER A 53 -3.39 -3.82 5.93
CA SER A 53 -4.68 -4.50 6.08
C SER A 53 -5.85 -3.62 5.64
N ILE A 54 -7.02 -4.24 5.53
CA ILE A 54 -8.30 -3.55 5.35
C ILE A 54 -9.33 -4.09 6.34
N ASP A 55 -10.38 -3.31 6.60
CA ASP A 55 -11.59 -3.82 7.24
C ASP A 55 -12.50 -4.41 6.16
N ALA A 56 -12.61 -5.73 6.13
CA ALA A 56 -13.43 -6.48 5.19
C ALA A 56 -14.82 -6.74 5.78
N TYR A 57 -15.87 -6.44 5.02
CA TYR A 57 -17.25 -6.74 5.39
C TYR A 57 -17.57 -8.20 5.09
N ILE A 58 -18.16 -8.89 6.06
CA ILE A 58 -18.62 -10.27 5.92
C ILE A 58 -20.13 -10.26 5.75
N TYR A 59 -20.59 -10.85 4.65
CA TYR A 59 -22.02 -11.05 4.38
C TYR A 59 -22.35 -12.54 4.38
N LYS A 60 -23.56 -12.88 4.83
CA LYS A 60 -24.13 -14.22 4.71
C LYS A 60 -25.46 -14.14 3.98
N TRP A 61 -25.70 -15.09 3.09
CA TRP A 61 -27.01 -15.24 2.47
C TRP A 61 -28.04 -15.73 3.49
N ASN A 62 -29.14 -15.00 3.62
CA ASN A 62 -30.28 -15.38 4.45
C ASN A 62 -31.40 -15.90 3.54
N SER A 63 -31.52 -17.23 3.42
CA SER A 63 -32.47 -17.88 2.51
C SER A 63 -33.94 -17.62 2.85
N SER A 64 -34.29 -17.31 4.10
CA SER A 64 -35.69 -17.02 4.45
C SER A 64 -36.11 -15.61 4.08
N MET A 65 -35.16 -14.69 3.92
CA MET A 65 -35.40 -13.29 3.57
C MET A 65 -34.94 -12.94 2.15
N ASP A 66 -34.39 -13.91 1.42
CA ASP A 66 -33.84 -13.77 0.06
C ASP A 66 -32.87 -12.58 -0.10
N LYS A 67 -32.02 -12.37 0.91
CA LYS A 67 -31.10 -11.21 0.94
C LYS A 67 -29.77 -11.51 1.59
N LEU A 68 -28.77 -10.69 1.25
CA LEU A 68 -27.50 -10.64 1.98
C LEU A 68 -27.69 -9.90 3.31
N GLU A 69 -27.19 -10.51 4.38
CA GLU A 69 -27.17 -9.96 5.73
C GLU A 69 -25.71 -9.71 6.15
N GLU A 70 -25.38 -8.48 6.55
CA GLU A 70 -24.07 -8.18 7.13
C GLU A 70 -23.93 -8.93 8.46
N ARG A 71 -22.88 -9.75 8.58
CA ARG A 71 -22.58 -10.51 9.79
C ARG A 71 -21.50 -9.88 10.65
N GLY A 72 -20.78 -8.91 10.09
CA GLY A 72 -19.77 -8.15 10.79
C GLY A 72 -18.63 -7.75 9.87
N ARG A 73 -17.50 -7.44 10.50
CA ARG A 73 -16.27 -7.03 9.82
C ARG A 73 -15.12 -7.84 10.37
N GLU A 74 -14.15 -8.13 9.51
CA GLU A 74 -12.88 -8.72 9.90
C GLU A 74 -11.72 -7.91 9.35
N LYS A 75 -10.60 -7.93 10.06
CA LYS A 75 -9.34 -7.40 9.55
C LYS A 75 -8.76 -8.39 8.55
N ALA A 76 -8.60 -7.98 7.30
CA ALA A 76 -7.93 -8.76 6.27
C ALA A 76 -6.52 -8.22 6.05
N VAL A 77 -5.51 -8.95 6.53
CA VAL A 77 -4.09 -8.65 6.27
C VAL A 77 -3.77 -8.95 4.81
N ILE A 78 -3.04 -8.04 4.16
CA ILE A 78 -2.61 -8.16 2.77
C ILE A 78 -1.14 -8.58 2.69
N ALA A 79 -0.24 -7.80 3.28
CA ALA A 79 1.21 -8.01 3.23
C ALA A 79 1.92 -7.19 4.33
N ASN A 80 3.17 -7.50 4.63
CA ASN A 80 4.08 -6.55 5.29
C ASN A 80 4.86 -5.72 4.25
N GLY A 81 5.57 -4.68 4.70
CA GLY A 81 6.28 -3.76 3.80
C GLY A 81 7.38 -4.43 2.97
N MET A 82 8.11 -5.39 3.54
CA MET A 82 9.21 -6.05 2.81
C MET A 82 8.68 -7.00 1.73
N GLU A 83 7.53 -7.63 1.95
CA GLU A 83 6.90 -8.52 0.96
C GLU A 83 6.46 -7.76 -0.29
N CYS A 84 5.92 -6.55 -0.11
CA CYS A 84 5.38 -5.74 -1.21
C CYS A 84 6.33 -4.64 -1.71
N HIS A 85 7.61 -4.66 -1.33
CA HIS A 85 8.60 -3.71 -1.85
C HIS A 85 8.96 -4.04 -3.31
N ASN A 86 8.67 -3.10 -4.23
CA ASN A 86 8.86 -3.20 -5.67
C ASN A 86 8.26 -4.48 -6.29
N LYS A 87 7.21 -5.00 -5.67
CA LYS A 87 6.50 -6.20 -6.10
C LYS A 87 5.04 -6.12 -5.69
N ILE A 88 4.14 -6.45 -6.62
CA ILE A 88 2.72 -6.58 -6.32
C ILE A 88 2.49 -7.85 -5.50
N ILE A 89 1.95 -7.69 -4.30
CA ILE A 89 1.48 -8.80 -3.45
C ILE A 89 -0.04 -8.74 -3.35
N TRP A 90 -0.67 -9.88 -3.65
CA TRP A 90 -2.11 -10.04 -3.60
C TRP A 90 -2.57 -10.60 -2.26
N SER A 91 -3.71 -10.11 -1.78
CA SER A 91 -4.37 -10.61 -0.59
C SER A 91 -4.66 -12.10 -0.70
N ILE A 92 -4.50 -12.82 0.42
CA ILE A 92 -4.89 -14.24 0.51
C ILE A 92 -6.41 -14.35 0.41
N LYS A 93 -7.14 -13.42 1.04
CA LYS A 93 -8.60 -13.36 0.96
C LYS A 93 -9.06 -12.85 -0.41
N SER A 94 -10.18 -13.41 -0.84
CA SER A 94 -10.91 -13.04 -2.03
C SER A 94 -12.21 -12.34 -1.66
N PHE A 95 -12.67 -11.43 -2.52
CA PHE A 95 -13.80 -10.55 -2.28
C PHE A 95 -14.84 -10.70 -3.39
N GLY A 96 -16.12 -10.69 -3.02
CA GLY A 96 -17.22 -10.67 -3.97
C GLY A 96 -17.13 -9.47 -4.91
N GLN A 97 -17.43 -9.69 -6.19
CA GLN A 97 -17.47 -8.61 -7.17
C GLN A 97 -18.81 -7.87 -7.08
N ASN A 98 -18.75 -6.55 -6.89
CA ASN A 98 -19.93 -5.70 -6.98
C ASN A 98 -19.79 -4.74 -8.16
N LEU A 99 -20.22 -5.22 -9.33
CA LEU A 99 -20.13 -4.56 -10.64
C LEU A 99 -21.28 -3.59 -10.93
N ASP A 100 -21.99 -3.10 -9.91
CA ASP A 100 -23.03 -2.09 -10.09
C ASP A 100 -22.48 -0.87 -10.84
N GLU A 101 -23.05 -0.59 -12.01
CA GLU A 101 -22.66 0.51 -12.90
C GLU A 101 -22.80 1.89 -12.24
N LYS A 102 -23.63 2.00 -11.18
CA LYS A 102 -23.74 3.22 -10.37
C LYS A 102 -22.50 3.49 -9.52
N TYR A 103 -21.68 2.47 -9.27
CA TYR A 103 -20.49 2.54 -8.41
C TYR A 103 -19.24 2.08 -9.16
N THR A 104 -18.86 2.86 -10.17
CA THR A 104 -17.67 2.60 -11.01
C THR A 104 -16.35 2.69 -10.25
N LYS A 105 -16.35 3.32 -9.08
CA LYS A 105 -15.22 3.36 -8.14
C LYS A 105 -15.66 2.92 -6.75
N ARG A 106 -14.76 2.23 -6.04
CA ARG A 106 -14.95 1.78 -4.67
C ARG A 106 -13.88 2.40 -3.78
N PRO A 107 -14.25 3.17 -2.74
CA PRO A 107 -13.30 3.60 -1.73
C PRO A 107 -12.92 2.39 -0.89
N VAL A 108 -11.62 2.14 -0.75
CA VAL A 108 -11.07 1.12 0.14
C VAL A 108 -10.10 1.81 1.08
N GLU A 109 -10.38 1.76 2.39
CA GLU A 109 -9.45 2.24 3.40
C GLU A 109 -8.36 1.19 3.61
N ILE A 110 -7.12 1.55 3.29
CA ILE A 110 -5.94 0.75 3.56
C ILE A 110 -5.34 1.23 4.88
N LYS A 111 -5.22 0.33 5.85
CA LYS A 111 -4.54 0.56 7.11
C LYS A 111 -3.14 -0.04 7.07
N TYR A 112 -2.19 0.59 7.74
CA TYR A 112 -0.84 0.07 7.90
C TYR A 112 -0.26 0.37 9.28
N LEU A 113 0.51 -0.58 9.80
CA LEU A 113 1.21 -0.45 11.07
C LEU A 113 2.66 -0.10 10.82
N SER A 114 3.10 1.08 11.25
CA SER A 114 4.49 1.53 11.13
C SER A 114 5.01 1.99 12.48
N LYS A 115 6.13 1.39 12.93
CA LYS A 115 6.74 1.69 14.24
C LYS A 115 5.73 1.62 15.41
N GLY A 116 4.80 0.66 15.35
CA GLY A 116 3.74 0.48 16.37
C GLY A 116 2.59 1.48 16.31
N LYS A 117 2.57 2.40 15.34
CA LYS A 117 1.45 3.32 15.11
C LYS A 117 0.64 2.89 13.90
N GLU A 118 -0.66 2.75 14.08
CA GLU A 118 -1.60 2.52 12.98
C GLU A 118 -1.87 3.82 12.24
N LYS A 119 -1.91 3.74 10.91
CA LYS A 119 -2.21 4.84 10.00
C LYS A 119 -3.08 4.32 8.87
N SER A 120 -3.79 5.21 8.19
CA SER A 120 -4.61 4.81 7.04
C SER A 120 -4.57 5.82 5.90
N PHE A 121 -4.93 5.34 4.72
CA PHE A 121 -5.27 6.17 3.57
C PHE A 121 -6.40 5.50 2.79
N THR A 122 -7.18 6.29 2.05
CA THR A 122 -8.27 5.75 1.21
C THR A 122 -7.82 5.69 -0.24
N ALA A 123 -8.01 4.53 -0.87
CA ALA A 123 -7.80 4.32 -2.28
C ALA A 123 -9.14 4.22 -3.03
N GLU A 124 -9.36 5.06 -4.03
CA GLU A 124 -10.51 4.96 -4.92
C GLU A 124 -10.20 4.02 -6.10
N LEU A 125 -10.64 2.77 -6.01
CA LEU A 125 -10.34 1.74 -7.00
C LEU A 125 -11.47 1.62 -8.01
N LYS A 126 -11.15 1.66 -9.31
CA LYS A 126 -12.13 1.39 -10.36
C LYS A 126 -12.56 -0.08 -10.31
N THR A 127 -13.85 -0.36 -10.41
CA THR A 127 -14.32 -1.74 -10.51
C THR A 127 -13.87 -2.35 -11.84
N VAL A 128 -13.46 -3.62 -11.80
CA VAL A 128 -13.06 -4.38 -12.99
C VAL A 128 -13.78 -5.71 -12.99
N LYS A 129 -14.24 -6.16 -14.16
CA LYS A 129 -14.83 -7.48 -14.27
C LYS A 129 -13.73 -8.53 -14.30
N CYS A 130 -13.70 -9.38 -13.30
CA CYS A 130 -12.87 -10.58 -13.28
C CYS A 130 -13.74 -11.80 -13.60
N PHE A 131 -13.13 -12.88 -14.08
CA PHE A 131 -13.85 -14.15 -14.26
C PHE A 131 -14.25 -14.77 -12.90
N ASP A 132 -13.46 -14.50 -11.87
CA ASP A 132 -13.60 -15.03 -10.51
C ASP A 132 -13.65 -13.88 -9.48
N PHE A 133 -13.48 -14.12 -8.18
CA PHE A 133 -13.46 -13.09 -7.14
C PHE A 133 -12.38 -12.01 -7.34
N TRP A 134 -12.58 -10.85 -6.71
CA TRP A 134 -11.54 -9.83 -6.58
C TRP A 134 -10.53 -10.19 -5.50
N LYS A 135 -9.30 -9.72 -5.70
CA LYS A 135 -8.26 -9.59 -4.68
C LYS A 135 -7.79 -8.15 -4.62
N LEU A 136 -7.22 -7.78 -3.49
CA LEU A 136 -6.50 -6.52 -3.33
C LEU A 136 -5.02 -6.77 -3.49
N GLY A 137 -4.37 -5.98 -4.33
CA GLY A 137 -2.92 -5.99 -4.49
C GLY A 137 -2.29 -4.74 -3.88
N LEU A 138 -1.06 -4.85 -3.40
CA LEU A 138 -0.27 -3.73 -2.91
C LEU A 138 1.16 -3.80 -3.44
N GLU A 139 1.74 -2.63 -3.71
CA GLU A 139 3.14 -2.44 -4.07
C GLU A 139 3.66 -1.15 -3.43
N ILE A 140 4.75 -1.24 -2.67
CA ILE A 140 5.53 -0.11 -2.17
C ILE A 140 6.67 0.17 -3.15
N HIS A 141 6.78 1.42 -3.58
CA HIS A 141 7.85 1.91 -4.43
C HIS A 141 9.04 2.43 -3.60
N ASP A 142 10.18 2.62 -4.25
CA ASP A 142 11.40 3.11 -3.59
C ASP A 142 11.28 4.49 -2.95
N ASP A 143 10.32 5.30 -3.38
CA ASP A 143 10.02 6.62 -2.79
C ASP A 143 9.03 6.56 -1.61
N PHE A 144 8.71 5.34 -1.15
CA PHE A 144 7.71 5.03 -0.13
C PHE A 144 6.28 5.44 -0.52
N THR A 145 6.00 5.53 -1.81
CA THR A 145 4.63 5.58 -2.28
C THR A 145 4.05 4.19 -2.45
N VAL A 146 2.74 4.06 -2.32
CA VAL A 146 2.00 2.80 -2.48
C VAL A 146 1.08 2.88 -3.67
N THR A 147 1.06 1.83 -4.47
CA THR A 147 -0.01 1.58 -5.45
C THR A 147 -0.89 0.44 -4.96
N VAL A 148 -2.20 0.66 -5.00
CA VAL A 148 -3.22 -0.32 -4.62
C VAL A 148 -3.88 -0.84 -5.87
N TYR A 149 -4.14 -2.14 -5.92
CA TYR A 149 -4.72 -2.83 -7.05
C TYR A 149 -6.02 -3.54 -6.63
N LEU A 150 -7.00 -3.58 -7.53
CA LEU A 150 -8.24 -4.34 -7.33
C LEU A 150 -8.50 -5.19 -8.57
N GLY A 151 -8.65 -6.50 -8.39
CA GLY A 151 -8.90 -7.43 -9.47
C GLY A 151 -8.16 -8.73 -9.26
N ASN A 152 -7.42 -9.20 -10.27
CA ASN A 152 -6.51 -10.33 -10.16
C ASN A 152 -5.21 -10.09 -10.95
N GLU A 153 -4.31 -11.07 -10.95
CA GLU A 153 -3.02 -11.00 -11.63
C GLU A 153 -3.14 -10.67 -13.14
N ASN A 154 -4.23 -11.09 -13.78
CA ASN A 154 -4.44 -10.94 -15.23
C ASN A 154 -5.23 -9.67 -15.60
N ASN A 155 -6.15 -9.22 -14.74
CA ASN A 155 -6.99 -8.06 -14.99
C ASN A 155 -7.26 -7.31 -13.69
N HIS A 156 -6.75 -6.09 -13.58
CA HIS A 156 -6.89 -5.26 -12.39
C HIS A 156 -6.95 -3.78 -12.74
N SER A 157 -7.61 -3.01 -11.88
CA SER A 157 -7.42 -1.58 -11.79
C SER A 157 -6.33 -1.26 -10.78
N LYS A 158 -5.84 -0.02 -10.84
CA LYS A 158 -4.90 0.51 -9.86
C LYS A 158 -5.28 1.92 -9.42
N ALA A 159 -4.93 2.27 -8.20
CA ALA A 159 -5.03 3.60 -7.64
C ALA A 159 -3.72 3.97 -6.93
N GLY A 160 -3.38 5.26 -6.96
CA GLY A 160 -2.12 5.79 -6.44
C GLY A 160 -1.30 6.50 -7.52
N PRO A 161 -0.03 6.85 -7.21
CA PRO A 161 0.69 6.54 -5.98
C PRO A 161 0.19 7.32 -4.75
N PHE A 162 0.09 6.66 -3.59
CA PHE A 162 -0.23 7.26 -2.29
C PHE A 162 1.03 7.42 -1.46
N SER A 163 1.28 8.60 -0.90
CA SER A 163 2.43 8.81 -0.01
C SER A 163 2.19 8.19 1.36
N LEU A 164 3.13 7.36 1.83
CA LEU A 164 3.11 6.89 3.22
C LEU A 164 3.65 7.96 4.18
N GLU A 165 3.07 7.99 5.37
CA GLU A 165 3.57 8.77 6.49
C GLU A 165 4.41 7.87 7.41
N LEU A 166 5.72 8.10 7.47
CA LEU A 166 6.66 7.14 8.08
C LEU A 166 7.10 7.52 9.51
N ASN A 167 6.62 8.65 10.04
CA ASN A 167 6.95 9.20 11.38
C ASN A 167 5.74 9.38 12.28
#